data_AF-A0A378F5S2-F1
#
_entry.id   AF-A0A378F5S2-F1
#
_cell.length_a   1.000
_cell.length_b   1.000
_cell.length_c   1.000
_cell.angle_alpha   90.00
_cell.angle_beta   90.00
_cell.angle_gamma   90.00
#
_symmetry.space_group_name_H-M   'P 1'
#
loop_
_entity.id
_entity.type
_entity.pdbx_description
1 polymer ?
#
loop_
_entity_poly.entity_id
_entity_poly.type
_entity_poly.pdbx_seq_one_letter_code
_entity_poly.pdbx_strand_id
1 'polypeptide(L)'
;MNATTQNQRYALQELEKEALMGAEGEETFAREVRCIDLSNFAARKNDIAEQLWEAAVEIGFFQVSHHGIPLADIRQAFSMTEAFFDLPDEVKRQYPLAGNAGWESKAQVRPSTRTPDQKESYQITRPLMAGRWPSDSGVANIPADNARV
;
A
#
# COMPACT_ATOMS: atom_id res chain seq x y z
N MET A 1 -2.34 -31.79 -25.16
CA MET A 1 -2.48 -30.34 -24.95
C MET A 1 -1.19 -29.86 -24.28
N ASN A 2 -0.45 -28.94 -24.90
CA ASN A 2 0.90 -28.57 -24.46
C ASN A 2 0.85 -27.46 -23.39
N ALA A 3 1.77 -27.50 -22.43
CA ALA A 3 1.86 -26.55 -21.31
C ALA A 3 1.87 -25.07 -21.75
N THR A 4 2.44 -24.77 -22.93
CA THR A 4 2.48 -23.42 -23.52
C THR A 4 1.08 -22.88 -23.86
N THR A 5 0.19 -23.71 -24.40
CA THR A 5 -1.19 -23.32 -24.74
C THR A 5 -2.04 -23.15 -23.48
N GLN A 6 -1.76 -23.95 -22.44
CA GLN A 6 -2.40 -23.81 -21.13
C GLN A 6 -2.00 -22.47 -20.48
N ASN A 7 -0.70 -22.13 -20.48
CA ASN A 7 -0.19 -20.87 -19.95
C ASN A 7 -0.75 -19.64 -20.67
N GLN A 8 -0.87 -19.68 -22.00
CA GLN A 8 -1.47 -18.58 -22.76
C GLN A 8 -2.97 -18.40 -22.44
N ARG A 9 -3.72 -19.49 -22.27
CA ARG A 9 -5.13 -19.41 -21.85
C ARG A 9 -5.29 -18.86 -20.44
N TYR A 10 -4.47 -19.29 -19.49
CA TYR A 10 -4.48 -18.74 -18.13
C TYR A 10 -4.12 -17.26 -18.10
N ALA A 11 -3.10 -16.84 -18.86
CA ALA A 11 -2.72 -15.43 -18.95
C ALA A 11 -3.85 -14.55 -19.52
N LEU A 12 -4.61 -15.06 -20.50
CA LEU A 12 -5.76 -14.34 -21.05
C LEU A 12 -6.93 -14.27 -20.06
N GLN A 13 -7.20 -15.33 -19.28
CA GLN A 13 -8.26 -15.33 -18.28
C GLN A 13 -8.00 -14.35 -17.13
N GLU A 14 -6.76 -14.24 -16.66
CA GLU A 14 -6.41 -13.26 -15.62
C GLU A 14 -6.50 -11.82 -16.18
N LEU A 15 -6.08 -11.59 -17.43
CA LEU A 15 -6.26 -10.29 -18.10
C LEU A 15 -7.74 -9.92 -18.26
N GLU A 16 -8.62 -10.88 -18.57
CA GLU A 16 -10.06 -10.68 -18.66
C GLU A 16 -10.68 -10.32 -17.30
N LYS A 17 -10.26 -10.96 -16.22
CA LYS A 17 -10.68 -10.59 -14.85
C LYS A 17 -10.16 -9.22 -14.44
N GLU A 18 -8.90 -8.92 -14.74
CA GLU A 18 -8.30 -7.61 -14.47
C GLU A 18 -8.99 -6.48 -15.24
N ALA A 19 -9.47 -6.74 -16.46
CA ALA A 19 -10.20 -5.75 -17.26
C ALA A 19 -11.54 -5.33 -16.61
N LEU A 20 -12.08 -6.13 -15.69
CA LEU A 20 -13.26 -5.79 -14.89
C LEU A 20 -12.92 -4.96 -13.64
N MET A 21 -11.64 -4.85 -13.26
CA MET A 21 -11.22 -4.06 -12.10
C MET A 21 -11.49 -2.56 -12.36
N GLY A 22 -12.23 -1.93 -11.44
CA GLY A 22 -12.69 -0.54 -11.58
C GLY A 22 -14.13 -0.38 -12.06
N ALA A 23 -14.84 -1.47 -12.36
CA ALA A 23 -16.30 -1.47 -12.51
C ALA A 23 -16.99 -1.27 -11.15
N GLU A 24 -18.25 -0.84 -11.17
CA GLU A 24 -19.09 -0.82 -9.97
C GLU A 24 -19.20 -2.24 -9.41
N GLY A 25 -18.73 -2.42 -8.17
CA GLY A 25 -18.87 -3.67 -7.44
C GLY A 25 -20.21 -3.72 -6.69
N GLU A 26 -20.65 -4.92 -6.34
CA GLU A 26 -21.73 -5.11 -5.38
C GLU A 26 -21.15 -5.32 -3.98
N GLU A 27 -21.75 -4.67 -2.97
CA GLU A 27 -21.40 -4.93 -1.58
C GLU A 27 -21.85 -6.33 -1.18
N THR A 28 -20.98 -7.08 -0.50
CA THR A 28 -21.31 -8.41 0.02
C THR A 28 -20.83 -8.56 1.45
N PHE A 29 -21.66 -9.19 2.27
CA PHE A 29 -21.34 -9.56 3.65
C PHE A 29 -21.06 -11.07 3.78
N ALA A 30 -20.95 -11.79 2.65
CA ALA A 30 -20.69 -13.22 2.65
C ALA A 30 -19.29 -13.57 3.20
N ARG A 31 -18.37 -12.60 3.22
CA ARG A 31 -17.02 -12.73 3.78
C ARG A 31 -16.66 -11.46 4.53
N GLU A 32 -16.28 -11.60 5.79
CA GLU A 32 -15.86 -10.47 6.64
C GLU A 32 -14.34 -10.35 6.67
N VAL A 33 -13.81 -9.13 6.60
CA VAL A 33 -12.39 -8.87 6.84
C VAL A 33 -12.13 -8.90 8.34
N ARG A 34 -11.49 -9.98 8.81
CA ARG A 34 -11.18 -10.21 10.23
C ARG A 34 -10.35 -9.06 10.82
N CYS A 35 -10.72 -8.61 12.02
CA CYS A 35 -9.94 -7.69 12.84
C CYS A 35 -9.33 -8.42 14.03
N ILE A 36 -8.00 -8.51 14.08
CA ILE A 36 -7.27 -9.30 15.07
C ILE A 36 -6.75 -8.38 16.17
N ASP A 37 -7.10 -8.68 17.40
CA ASP A 37 -6.65 -7.94 18.57
C ASP A 37 -5.26 -8.43 19.05
N LEU A 38 -4.28 -7.52 19.04
CA LEU A 38 -2.90 -7.81 19.46
C LEU A 38 -2.65 -7.56 20.96
N SER A 39 -3.67 -7.20 21.74
CA SER A 39 -3.55 -7.01 23.18
C SER A 39 -3.07 -8.28 23.91
N ASN A 40 -2.35 -8.10 25.03
CA ASN A 40 -1.81 -9.19 25.85
C ASN A 40 -0.94 -10.20 25.05
N PHE A 41 -0.19 -9.70 24.06
CA PHE A 41 0.57 -10.52 23.12
C PHE A 41 1.41 -11.63 23.77
N ALA A 42 2.09 -11.36 24.88
CA ALA A 42 2.93 -12.34 25.56
C ALA A 42 2.13 -13.58 26.04
N ALA A 43 0.88 -13.39 26.48
CA ALA A 43 0.01 -14.47 26.93
C ALA A 43 -0.77 -15.14 25.79
N ARG A 44 -1.05 -14.41 24.71
CA ARG A 44 -1.93 -14.83 23.61
C ARG A 44 -1.19 -15.11 22.30
N LYS A 45 0.14 -15.23 22.33
CA LYS A 45 0.98 -15.31 21.12
C LYS A 45 0.51 -16.41 20.15
N ASN A 46 0.16 -17.58 20.67
CA ASN A 46 -0.29 -18.71 19.85
C ASN A 46 -1.66 -18.43 19.21
N ASP A 47 -2.63 -17.99 20.01
CA ASP A 47 -3.98 -17.66 19.53
C ASP A 47 -3.96 -16.53 18.48
N ILE A 48 -3.10 -15.54 18.66
CA ILE A 48 -2.91 -14.43 17.69
C ILE A 48 -2.30 -14.97 16.39
N ALA A 49 -1.29 -15.85 16.49
CA ALA A 49 -0.67 -16.46 15.32
C ALA A 49 -1.65 -17.32 14.52
N GLU A 50 -2.52 -18.08 15.20
CA GLU A 50 -3.57 -18.88 14.57
C GLU A 50 -4.59 -18.00 13.85
N GLN A 51 -5.10 -16.94 14.50
CA GLN A 51 -6.02 -15.99 13.87
C GLN A 51 -5.41 -15.31 12.63
N LEU A 52 -4.14 -14.92 12.70
CA LEU A 52 -3.42 -14.34 11.56
C LEU A 52 -3.31 -15.33 10.40
N TRP A 53 -2.99 -16.59 10.70
CA TRP A 53 -2.89 -17.65 9.71
C TRP A 53 -4.23 -17.92 9.03
N GLU A 54 -5.30 -18.12 9.79
CA GLU A 54 -6.64 -18.35 9.26
C GLU A 54 -7.11 -17.21 8.37
N ALA A 55 -6.92 -15.95 8.81
CA ALA A 55 -7.27 -14.78 8.00
C ALA A 55 -6.46 -14.70 6.70
N ALA A 56 -5.16 -14.99 6.75
CA ALA A 56 -4.29 -14.98 5.59
C ALA A 56 -4.65 -16.08 4.57
N VAL A 57 -4.99 -17.28 5.02
CA VAL A 57 -5.26 -18.43 4.12
C VAL A 57 -6.66 -18.38 3.54
N GLU A 58 -7.67 -17.94 4.30
CA GLU A 58 -9.06 -17.98 3.84
C GLU A 58 -9.50 -16.73 3.08
N ILE A 59 -9.02 -15.56 3.52
CA ILE A 59 -9.43 -14.26 2.96
C ILE A 59 -8.25 -13.62 2.20
N GLY A 60 -7.02 -13.78 2.68
CA GLY A 60 -5.84 -13.10 2.15
C GLY A 60 -5.65 -11.67 2.70
N PHE A 61 -6.56 -11.19 3.54
CA PHE A 61 -6.53 -9.86 4.15
C PHE A 61 -7.06 -9.91 5.59
N PHE A 62 -6.52 -9.03 6.44
CA PHE A 62 -6.97 -8.80 7.81
C PHE A 62 -6.60 -7.39 8.27
N GLN A 63 -7.29 -6.95 9.32
CA GLN A 63 -6.98 -5.74 10.08
C GLN A 63 -6.38 -6.13 11.43
N VAL A 64 -5.61 -5.24 12.04
CA VAL A 64 -5.08 -5.43 13.41
C VAL A 64 -5.51 -4.28 14.31
N SER A 65 -5.81 -4.59 15.57
CA SER A 65 -6.13 -3.60 16.62
C SER A 65 -5.20 -3.79 17.82
N HIS A 66 -5.08 -2.76 18.65
CA HIS A 66 -4.15 -2.71 19.80
C HIS A 66 -2.70 -3.10 19.44
N HIS A 67 -2.26 -2.72 18.24
CA HIS A 67 -0.93 -3.00 17.70
C HIS A 67 0.21 -2.21 18.38
N GLY A 68 -0.10 -1.35 19.35
CA GLY A 68 0.89 -0.61 20.15
C GLY A 68 1.46 0.65 19.49
N ILE A 69 1.05 0.97 18.26
CA ILE A 69 1.41 2.24 17.60
C ILE A 69 0.50 3.34 18.15
N PRO A 70 1.05 4.42 18.73
CA PRO A 70 0.24 5.53 19.23
C PRO A 70 -0.63 6.15 18.14
N LEU A 71 -1.89 6.45 18.47
CA LEU A 71 -2.81 7.10 17.53
C LEU A 71 -2.30 8.48 17.06
N ALA A 72 -1.56 9.18 17.92
CA ALA A 72 -0.95 10.46 17.57
C ALA A 72 0.04 10.33 16.41
N ASP A 73 0.90 9.30 16.43
CA ASP A 73 1.91 9.06 15.38
C ASP A 73 1.24 8.71 14.05
N ILE A 74 0.17 7.90 14.09
CA ILE A 74 -0.64 7.58 12.91
C ILE A 74 -1.24 8.86 12.30
N ARG A 75 -1.87 9.70 13.13
CA ARG A 75 -2.45 10.96 12.68
C ARG A 75 -1.40 11.91 12.12
N GLN A 76 -0.23 11.96 12.75
CA GLN A 76 0.88 12.77 12.28
C GLN A 76 1.36 12.30 10.91
N ALA A 77 1.52 11.00 10.70
CA ALA A 77 1.92 10.43 9.41
C ALA A 77 0.91 10.77 8.29
N PHE A 78 -0.41 10.68 8.56
CA PHE A 78 -1.43 11.10 7.61
C PHE A 78 -1.36 12.61 7.31
N SER A 79 -1.26 13.45 8.34
CA SER A 79 -1.19 14.90 8.19
C SER A 79 0.04 15.34 7.36
N MET A 80 1.19 14.73 7.60
CA MET A 80 2.40 14.99 6.82
C MET A 80 2.26 14.52 5.35
N THR A 81 1.57 13.39 5.14
CA THR A 81 1.31 12.86 3.80
C THR A 81 0.39 13.79 3.01
N GLU A 82 -0.71 14.23 3.63
CA GLU A 82 -1.66 15.19 3.06
C GLU A 82 -0.95 16.51 2.72
N ALA A 83 -0.19 17.06 3.67
CA ALA A 83 0.56 18.30 3.46
C ALA A 83 1.58 18.21 2.32
N PHE A 84 2.23 17.05 2.14
CA PHE A 84 3.15 16.85 1.02
C PHE A 84 2.41 16.79 -0.32
N PHE A 85 1.31 16.05 -0.41
CA PHE A 85 0.59 15.90 -1.69
C PHE A 85 -0.21 17.14 -2.10
N ASP A 86 -0.54 18.02 -1.15
CA ASP A 86 -1.14 19.34 -1.40
C ASP A 86 -0.12 20.36 -2.00
N LEU A 87 1.19 20.06 -1.97
CA LEU A 87 2.20 20.91 -2.60
C LEU A 87 2.02 20.98 -4.12
N PRO A 88 2.44 22.08 -4.77
CA PRO A 88 2.52 22.17 -6.22
C PRO A 88 3.40 21.06 -6.81
N ASP A 89 3.03 20.58 -8.00
CA ASP A 89 3.76 19.54 -8.73
C ASP A 89 5.24 19.91 -8.95
N GLU A 90 5.55 21.18 -9.15
CA GLU A 90 6.92 21.68 -9.32
C GLU A 90 7.81 21.42 -8.09
N VAL A 91 7.21 21.44 -6.89
CA VAL A 91 7.92 21.13 -5.64
C VAL A 91 8.11 19.62 -5.51
N LYS A 92 7.04 18.84 -5.74
CA LYS A 92 7.08 17.37 -5.64
C LYS A 92 8.04 16.74 -6.66
N ARG A 93 8.13 17.32 -7.86
CA ARG A 93 9.07 16.92 -8.95
C ARG A 93 10.55 17.04 -8.59
N GLN A 94 10.92 17.76 -7.52
CA GLN A 94 12.30 17.82 -7.03
C GLN A 94 12.78 16.49 -6.45
N TYR A 95 11.84 15.57 -6.18
CA TYR A 95 12.11 14.27 -5.59
C TYR A 95 11.66 13.13 -6.52
N PRO A 96 12.18 13.01 -7.76
CA PRO A 96 11.67 12.03 -8.71
C PRO A 96 11.92 10.59 -8.25
N LEU A 97 11.00 9.68 -8.57
CA LEU A 97 11.16 8.25 -8.34
C LEU A 97 12.40 7.73 -9.07
N ALA A 98 13.39 7.28 -8.31
CA ALA A 98 14.61 6.67 -8.82
C ALA A 98 15.01 5.47 -7.95
N GLY A 99 15.18 4.29 -8.55
CA GLY A 99 15.55 3.08 -7.82
C GLY A 99 14.60 2.78 -6.64
N ASN A 100 13.28 2.88 -6.87
CA ASN A 100 12.25 2.59 -5.86
C ASN A 100 12.23 3.55 -4.66
N ALA A 101 12.71 4.79 -4.81
CA ALA A 101 12.45 5.85 -3.83
C ALA A 101 12.23 7.19 -4.52
N GLY A 102 11.25 7.94 -4.05
CA GLY A 102 10.83 9.23 -4.61
C GLY A 102 9.38 9.24 -5.12
N TRP A 103 9.01 10.35 -5.73
CA TRP A 103 7.68 10.72 -6.19
C TRP A 103 7.42 10.31 -7.65
N GLU A 104 6.21 9.80 -7.92
CA GLU A 104 5.67 9.57 -9.26
C GLU A 104 4.19 10.01 -9.34
N SER A 105 3.76 10.46 -10.52
CA SER A 105 2.36 10.79 -10.79
C SER A 105 1.98 10.34 -12.20
N LYS A 106 0.85 9.62 -12.33
CA LYS A 106 0.27 9.13 -13.60
C LYS A 106 1.25 8.40 -14.53
N ALA A 107 2.25 7.74 -13.95
CA ALA A 107 3.35 7.13 -14.69
C ALA A 107 3.07 5.70 -15.17
N GLN A 108 2.05 5.04 -14.62
CA GLN A 108 1.79 3.62 -14.87
C GLN A 108 0.54 3.42 -15.73
N VAL A 109 0.72 2.92 -16.94
CA VAL A 109 -0.39 2.45 -17.80
C VAL A 109 -0.51 0.94 -17.62
N ARG A 110 -1.67 0.47 -17.15
CA ARG A 110 -1.89 -0.97 -17.02
C ARG A 110 -2.15 -1.60 -18.39
N PRO A 111 -1.43 -2.67 -18.78
CA PRO A 111 -1.68 -3.36 -20.05
C PRO A 111 -3.11 -3.89 -20.22
N SER A 112 -3.75 -4.30 -19.11
CA SER A 112 -5.11 -4.84 -19.07
C SER A 112 -6.19 -3.77 -19.29
N THR A 113 -6.10 -2.61 -18.63
CA THR A 113 -7.11 -1.54 -18.75
C THR A 113 -6.78 -0.51 -19.83
N ARG A 114 -5.51 -0.44 -20.27
CA ARG A 114 -4.95 0.58 -21.18
C ARG A 114 -5.17 2.03 -20.72
N THR A 115 -5.58 2.22 -19.49
CA THR A 115 -5.76 3.53 -18.86
C THR A 115 -4.58 3.82 -17.95
N PRO A 116 -4.07 5.07 -17.92
CA PRO A 116 -3.15 5.50 -16.88
C PRO A 116 -3.82 5.36 -15.52
N ASP A 117 -3.12 4.73 -14.59
CA ASP A 117 -3.50 4.75 -13.18
C ASP A 117 -3.52 6.22 -12.73
N GLN A 118 -4.63 6.67 -12.13
CA GLN A 118 -4.76 8.05 -11.59
C GLN A 118 -4.01 8.18 -10.26
N LYS A 119 -2.92 7.44 -10.13
CA LYS A 119 -2.11 7.32 -8.94
C LYS A 119 -1.06 8.41 -8.90
N GLU A 120 -0.96 9.01 -7.73
CA GLU A 120 0.19 9.77 -7.28
C GLU A 120 0.77 9.05 -6.07
N SER A 121 2.09 8.92 -5.99
CA SER A 121 2.71 8.26 -4.84
C SER A 121 4.12 8.73 -4.57
N TYR A 122 4.53 8.53 -3.31
CA TYR A 122 5.90 8.76 -2.85
C TYR A 122 6.41 7.50 -2.19
N GLN A 123 7.46 6.89 -2.75
CA GLN A 123 8.01 5.67 -2.22
C GLN A 123 9.17 5.97 -1.26
N ILE A 124 9.05 5.47 -0.03
CA ILE A 124 10.09 5.58 1.00
C ILE A 124 10.80 4.24 1.13
N THR A 125 11.99 4.13 0.55
CA THR A 125 12.87 2.96 0.74
C THR A 125 14.05 3.37 1.60
N ARG A 126 13.97 3.11 2.93
CA ARG A 126 14.92 3.55 3.96
C ARG A 126 16.41 3.61 3.51
N PRO A 127 17.03 2.54 2.96
CA PRO A 127 18.44 2.58 2.55
C PRO A 127 18.75 3.51 1.35
N LEU A 128 17.73 3.99 0.64
CA LEU A 128 17.83 4.79 -0.59
C LEU A 128 17.31 6.22 -0.41
N MET A 129 17.05 6.65 0.84
CA MET A 129 16.45 7.96 1.12
C MET A 129 17.46 9.10 1.30
N ALA A 130 18.76 8.84 1.26
CA ALA A 130 19.78 9.89 1.38
C ALA A 130 19.57 10.98 0.31
N GLY A 131 19.32 12.22 0.73
CA GLY A 131 19.02 13.34 -0.17
C GLY A 131 17.64 13.29 -0.84
N ARG A 132 16.78 12.34 -0.45
CA ARG A 132 15.42 12.14 -1.00
C ARG A 132 14.34 12.24 0.07
N TRP A 133 14.66 12.66 1.28
CA TRP A 133 13.63 13.06 2.22
C TRP A 133 13.08 14.42 1.76
N PRO A 134 11.75 14.60 1.68
CA PRO A 134 11.17 15.92 1.56
C PRO A 134 11.73 16.79 2.70
N SER A 135 12.57 17.76 2.35
CA SER A 135 13.17 18.68 3.32
C SER A 135 12.16 19.78 3.65
N ASP A 136 12.41 20.55 4.72
CA ASP A 136 11.63 21.68 5.24
C ASP A 136 11.47 22.86 4.25
N SER A 137 11.04 22.58 3.02
CA SER A 137 10.66 23.54 1.99
C SER A 137 9.25 24.11 2.23
N GLY A 138 8.67 23.86 3.42
CA GLY A 138 7.62 24.71 3.99
C GLY A 138 6.41 24.00 4.61
N VAL A 139 6.20 22.69 4.41
CA VAL A 139 4.89 22.09 4.84
C VAL A 139 4.91 20.62 5.29
N ALA A 140 5.95 19.83 5.01
CA ALA A 140 5.97 18.42 5.44
C ALA A 140 7.37 17.97 5.85
N ASN A 141 7.65 17.97 7.16
CA ASN A 141 8.85 17.33 7.69
C ASN A 141 8.54 15.84 7.86
N ILE A 142 9.05 14.99 6.96
CA ILE A 142 9.07 13.53 7.14
C ILE A 142 10.41 13.17 7.77
N PRO A 143 10.51 13.06 9.12
CA PRO A 143 11.77 12.82 9.76
C PRO A 143 12.22 11.39 9.46
N ALA A 144 13.53 11.24 9.21
CA ALA A 144 14.16 9.95 8.96
C ALA A 144 13.94 8.92 10.10
N ASP A 145 13.61 9.38 11.32
CA ASP A 145 13.46 8.55 12.52
C ASP A 145 12.03 7.99 12.72
N ASN A 146 11.01 8.55 12.05
CA ASN A 146 9.62 8.04 12.13
C ASN A 146 9.39 6.76 11.30
N ALA A 147 10.41 6.29 10.57
CA ALA A 147 10.37 5.04 9.84
C ALA A 147 10.78 3.83 10.70
N ARG A 148 10.74 3.91 12.03
CA ARG A 148 10.90 2.74 12.92
C ARG A 148 9.56 2.03 13.12
N VAL A 149 9.15 1.30 12.09
CA VAL A 149 8.31 0.10 12.22
C VAL A 149 9.18 -1.10 11.91
#